data_AF-A0A538P988-F1
#
_entry.id   AF-A0A538P988-F1
#
_cell.length_a   1.000
_cell.length_b   1.000
_cell.length_c   1.000
_cell.angle_alpha   90.00
_cell.angle_beta   90.00
_cell.angle_gamma   90.00
#
_symmetry.space_group_name_H-M   'P 1'
#
loop_
_entity.id
_entity.type
_entity.pdbx_description
1 polymer ?
#
loop_
_entity_poly.entity_id
_entity_poly.type
_entity_poly.pdbx_seq_one_letter_code
_entity_poly.pdbx_strand_id
1 'polypeptide(L)'
;MPTTVAAPKTKRAPAVQEDFLPLEGTDHIEFYVGNAKQAAHFYQSALGFQPVAYSGPETGVRERASYVVRQNKITFVLTTPLRA
;
A
#
# COMPACT_ATOMS: atom_id res chain seq x y z
N MET A 1 -33.11 -50.40 -29.88
CA MET A 1 -32.46 -49.78 -28.72
C MET A 1 -31.13 -49.16 -29.15
N PRO A 2 -31.06 -47.88 -29.56
CA PRO A 2 -29.79 -47.19 -29.78
C PRO A 2 -29.39 -46.39 -28.53
N THR A 3 -28.22 -46.71 -27.99
CA THR A 3 -27.57 -46.04 -26.86
C THR A 3 -27.23 -44.59 -27.22
N THR A 4 -27.79 -43.63 -26.47
CA THR A 4 -27.37 -42.21 -26.53
C THR A 4 -26.08 -42.05 -25.73
N VAL A 5 -24.95 -41.92 -26.42
CA VAL A 5 -23.68 -41.51 -25.82
C VAL A 5 -23.72 -40.00 -25.67
N ALA A 6 -23.73 -39.52 -24.43
CA ALA A 6 -23.66 -38.10 -24.12
C ALA A 6 -22.31 -37.53 -24.60
N ALA A 7 -22.36 -36.55 -25.50
CA ALA A 7 -21.19 -35.82 -25.97
C ALA A 7 -20.47 -35.12 -24.79
N PRO A 8 -19.12 -35.11 -24.75
CA PRO A 8 -18.40 -34.38 -23.72
C PRO A 8 -18.67 -32.88 -23.90
N LYS A 9 -19.24 -32.24 -22.87
CA LYS A 9 -19.35 -30.79 -22.81
C LYS A 9 -17.94 -30.21 -22.76
N THR A 10 -17.45 -29.72 -23.90
CA THR A 10 -16.19 -28.97 -23.96
C THR A 10 -16.36 -27.72 -23.10
N LYS A 11 -15.71 -27.67 -21.94
CA LYS A 11 -15.55 -26.45 -21.16
C LYS A 11 -14.76 -25.47 -22.04
N ARG A 12 -15.45 -24.52 -22.67
CA ARG A 12 -14.82 -23.36 -23.29
C ARG A 12 -14.01 -22.65 -22.20
N ALA A 13 -12.71 -22.52 -22.42
CA ALA A 13 -11.88 -21.64 -21.62
C ALA A 13 -12.49 -20.23 -21.65
N PRO A 14 -12.54 -19.51 -20.51
CA PRO A 14 -13.12 -18.17 -20.51
C PRO A 14 -12.30 -17.29 -21.45
N ALA A 15 -13.00 -16.48 -22.23
CA ALA A 15 -12.40 -15.43 -23.05
C ALA A 15 -11.56 -14.51 -22.15
N VAL A 16 -10.43 -14.03 -22.68
CA VAL A 16 -9.57 -13.04 -22.01
C VAL A 16 -10.44 -11.85 -21.63
N GLN A 17 -10.74 -11.76 -20.35
CA GLN A 17 -11.51 -10.69 -19.77
C GLN A 17 -10.51 -9.55 -19.57
N GLU A 18 -10.60 -8.50 -20.39
CA GLU A 18 -9.79 -7.29 -20.25
C GLU A 18 -9.89 -6.80 -18.80
N ASP A 19 -8.77 -6.79 -18.09
CA ASP A 19 -8.71 -6.38 -16.69
C ASP A 19 -8.90 -4.86 -16.62
N PHE A 20 -10.08 -4.43 -16.19
CA PHE A 20 -10.50 -3.03 -16.16
C PHE A 20 -9.65 -2.18 -15.18
N LEU A 21 -8.97 -2.81 -14.22
CA LEU A 21 -8.16 -2.11 -13.22
C LEU A 21 -6.93 -2.95 -12.87
N PRO A 22 -5.86 -2.89 -13.71
CA PRO A 22 -4.65 -3.64 -13.43
C PRO A 22 -4.01 -3.15 -12.13
N LEU A 23 -3.87 -4.06 -11.17
CA LEU A 23 -3.24 -3.79 -9.88
C LEU A 23 -1.74 -4.04 -9.96
N GLU A 24 -0.94 -2.98 -9.98
CA GLU A 24 0.52 -3.05 -10.07
C GLU A 24 1.19 -3.40 -8.72
N GLY A 25 0.49 -3.17 -7.60
CA GLY A 25 0.97 -3.50 -6.26
C GLY A 25 0.58 -2.49 -5.19
N THR A 26 1.35 -2.44 -4.11
CA THR A 26 1.15 -1.51 -2.99
C THR A 26 2.14 -0.36 -3.06
N ASP A 27 1.65 0.87 -3.10
CA ASP A 27 2.50 2.07 -3.09
C ASP A 27 3.12 2.36 -1.72
N HIS A 28 2.27 2.42 -0.68
CA HIS A 28 2.67 2.72 0.69
C HIS A 28 1.60 2.31 1.70
N ILE A 29 1.97 2.30 2.97
CA ILE A 29 1.07 2.14 4.11
C ILE A 29 1.19 3.39 4.99
N GLU A 30 0.07 4.04 5.29
CA GLU A 30 0.00 5.17 6.22
C GLU A 30 -0.44 4.71 7.61
N PHE A 31 0.37 5.02 8.63
CA PHE A 31 0.07 4.77 10.04
C PHE A 31 -0.25 6.08 10.74
N TYR A 32 -1.42 6.14 11.36
CA TYR A 32 -1.77 7.21 12.28
C TYR A 32 -1.28 6.85 13.68
N VAL A 33 -0.34 7.63 14.18
CA VAL A 33 0.37 7.37 15.44
C VAL A 33 0.38 8.60 16.33
N GLY A 34 0.56 8.39 17.65
CA GLY A 34 0.64 9.49 18.61
C GLY A 34 1.87 10.39 18.42
N ASN A 35 3.01 9.83 17.99
CA ASN A 35 4.22 10.61 17.70
C ASN A 35 4.98 10.06 16.49
N ALA A 36 4.77 10.71 15.35
CA ALA A 36 5.33 10.31 14.06
C ALA A 36 6.85 10.49 13.99
N LYS A 37 7.41 11.48 14.70
CA LYS A 37 8.86 11.70 14.76
C LYS A 37 9.56 10.55 15.47
N GLN A 38 9.03 10.12 16.61
CA GLN A 38 9.57 8.99 17.35
C GLN A 38 9.40 7.69 16.57
N ALA A 39 8.24 7.46 15.96
CA ALA A 39 8.00 6.29 15.11
C ALA A 39 8.99 6.26 13.94
N ALA A 40 9.18 7.39 13.24
CA ALA A 40 10.11 7.48 12.12
C ALA A 40 11.55 7.19 12.56
N HIS A 41 11.96 7.70 13.72
CA HIS A 41 13.26 7.39 14.28
C HIS A 41 13.41 5.90 14.59
N PHE A 42 12.39 5.27 15.17
CA PHE A 42 12.42 3.82 15.44
C PHE A 42 12.60 2.99 14.16
N TYR A 43 11.82 3.25 13.11
CA TYR A 43 11.96 2.53 11.84
C TYR A 43 13.32 2.77 11.17
N GLN A 44 13.89 3.98 11.30
CA GLN A 44 15.22 4.28 10.79
C GLN A 44 16.32 3.56 11.59
N SER A 45 16.32 3.68 12.92
CA SER A 45 17.40 3.19 13.76
C SER A 45 17.36 1.68 14.00
N ALA A 46 16.15 1.11 14.16
CA ALA A 46 15.99 -0.30 14.51
C ALA A 46 15.87 -1.20 13.28
N LEU A 47 15.27 -0.70 12.19
CA LEU A 47 14.95 -1.49 11.00
C LEU A 47 15.70 -1.02 9.74
N GLY A 48 16.48 0.05 9.82
CA GLY A 48 17.33 0.53 8.72
C GLY A 48 16.57 1.22 7.59
N PHE A 49 15.33 1.67 7.83
CA PHE A 49 14.60 2.47 6.86
C PHE A 49 15.30 3.80 6.61
N GLN A 50 15.17 4.35 5.41
CA GLN A 50 15.74 5.65 5.05
C GLN A 50 14.65 6.72 5.00
N PRO A 51 14.89 7.93 5.53
CA PRO A 51 13.94 9.03 5.40
C PRO A 51 13.88 9.49 3.93
N VAL A 52 12.66 9.69 3.43
CA VAL A 52 12.41 10.09 2.02
C VAL A 52 11.79 11.48 1.93
N ALA A 53 10.79 11.75 2.77
CA ALA A 53 10.06 13.00 2.73
C ALA A 53 9.50 13.35 4.12
N TYR A 54 9.24 14.63 4.30
CA TYR A 54 8.60 15.18 5.49
C TYR A 54 7.54 16.20 5.08
N SER A 55 6.42 16.18 5.79
CA SER A 55 5.34 17.16 5.66
C SER A 55 4.90 17.57 7.06
N GLY A 56 5.11 18.82 7.43
CA GLY A 56 4.64 19.38 8.69
C GLY A 56 4.53 20.91 8.65
N PRO A 57 4.47 21.58 9.82
CA PRO A 57 4.26 23.03 9.90
C PRO A 57 5.30 23.83 9.12
N GLU A 58 6.53 23.32 9.06
CA GLU A 58 7.66 23.90 8.33
C GLU A 58 7.45 23.87 6.81
N THR A 59 6.60 22.96 6.32
CA THR A 59 6.25 22.81 4.89
C THR A 59 4.88 23.42 4.55
N GLY A 60 4.25 24.12 5.51
CA GLY A 60 2.92 24.74 5.34
C GLY A 60 1.75 23.88 5.80
N VAL A 61 1.98 22.61 6.19
CA VAL A 61 0.93 21.71 6.70
C VAL A 61 0.82 21.84 8.22
N ARG A 62 -0.19 22.57 8.69
CA ARG A 62 -0.33 22.93 10.12
C ARG A 62 -1.13 21.93 10.96
N GLU A 63 -1.89 21.05 10.31
CA GLU A 63 -2.82 20.14 10.99
C GLU A 63 -2.19 18.81 11.38
N ARG A 64 -1.14 18.41 10.65
CA ARG A 64 -0.48 17.11 10.82
C ARG A 64 1.01 17.20 10.54
N ALA A 65 1.76 16.29 11.16
CA ALA A 65 3.14 15.99 10.81
C ALA A 65 3.21 14.57 10.25
N SER A 66 3.73 14.41 9.04
CA SER A 66 3.89 13.16 8.32
C SER A 66 5.35 12.93 7.95
N TYR A 67 5.88 11.76 8.31
CA TYR A 67 7.24 11.34 7.98
C TYR A 67 7.19 10.13 7.06
N VAL A 68 7.84 10.22 5.91
CA VAL A 68 7.94 9.12 4.95
C VAL A 68 9.28 8.43 5.12
N VAL A 69 9.24 7.13 5.39
CA VAL A 69 10.43 6.27 5.47
C VAL A 69 10.29 5.12 4.49
N ARG A 70 11.39 4.75 3.83
CA ARG A 70 11.40 3.69 2.81
C ARG A 70 12.57 2.74 2.99
N GLN A 71 12.30 1.45 2.79
CA GLN A 71 13.32 0.42 2.65
C GLN A 71 12.97 -0.45 1.44
N ASN A 72 13.82 -0.45 0.43
CA ASN A 72 13.57 -1.13 -0.85
C ASN A 72 12.21 -0.70 -1.46
N LYS A 73 11.27 -1.65 -1.59
CA LYS A 73 9.92 -1.41 -2.13
C LYS A 73 8.89 -1.06 -1.05
N ILE A 74 9.25 -1.09 0.23
CA ILE A 74 8.33 -0.85 1.35
C ILE A 74 8.38 0.62 1.72
N THR A 75 7.23 1.29 1.63
CA THR A 75 7.09 2.71 1.98
C THR A 75 6.11 2.86 3.13
N PHE A 76 6.56 3.49 4.22
CA PHE A 76 5.70 3.84 5.35
C PHE A 76 5.55 5.35 5.45
N VAL A 77 4.33 5.79 5.68
CA VAL A 77 3.99 7.17 6.01
C VAL A 77 3.51 7.18 7.46
N LEU A 78 4.19 7.91 8.33
CA LEU A 78 3.89 7.98 9.74
C LEU A 78 3.31 9.35 10.03
N THR A 79 2.04 9.41 10.42
CA THR A 79 1.29 10.67 10.55
C THR A 79 0.80 10.88 11.97
N THR A 80 1.00 12.08 12.50
CA THR A 80 0.50 12.53 13.81
C THR A 80 -0.31 13.81 13.66
N PRO A 81 -1.51 13.89 14.26
CA PRO A 81 -2.26 15.14 14.32
C PRO A 81 -1.57 16.14 15.26
N LEU A 82 -1.47 17.40 14.83
CA LEU A 82 -0.87 18.49 15.61
C LEU A 82 -1.92 19.37 16.32
N ARG A 83 -3.19 19.21 15.97
CA ARG A 83 -4.32 19.89 16.60
C ARG A 83 -5.41 18.87 16.93
N ALA A 84 -6.01 19.03 18.11
CA ALA A 84 -7.18 18.28 18.57
C ALA A 84 -8.46 19.04 18.22
#